data_AF-A0A2U9BHR9-F1
#
_entry.id   AF-A0A2U9BHR9-F1
#
_cell.length_a   1.000
_cell.length_b   1.000
_cell.length_c   1.000
_cell.angle_alpha   90.00
_cell.angle_beta   90.00
_cell.angle_gamma   90.00
#
_symmetry.space_group_name_H-M   'P 1'
#
loop_
_entity.id
_entity.type
_entity.pdbx_description
1 polymer ?
#
loop_
_entity_poly.entity_id
_entity_poly.type
_entity_poly.pdbx_seq_one_letter_code
_entity_poly.pdbx_strand_id
1 'polypeptide(L)' 'MKMFCRTDQQCICYLCSVEEHKGYDTVSAAAERTESQRELELSQQQIQQRVQDREKDVKLLQQKQQQQQHFG' A
#
# COMPACT_ATOMS: atom_id res chain seq x y z
N MET A 1 -11.60 5.57 24.45
CA MET A 1 -10.47 4.94 23.73
C MET A 1 -11.03 4.15 22.55
N LYS A 2 -10.47 4.33 21.34
CA LYS A 2 -10.83 3.52 20.17
C LYS A 2 -9.77 2.45 19.94
N MET A 3 -10.23 1.23 19.68
CA MET A 3 -9.41 0.07 19.35
C MET A 3 -9.62 -0.29 17.88
N PHE A 4 -8.73 -1.11 17.36
CA PHE A 4 -8.87 -1.71 16.04
C PHE A 4 -8.72 -3.22 16.22
N CYS A 5 -9.71 -3.98 15.75
CA CYS A 5 -9.61 -5.44 15.67
C CYS A 5 -9.02 -5.82 14.31
N ARG A 6 -7.86 -6.48 14.31
CA ARG A 6 -7.17 -6.93 13.11
C ARG A 6 -7.83 -8.16 12.50
N THR A 7 -8.38 -9.04 13.33
CA THR A 7 -9.12 -10.22 12.86
C THR A 7 -10.30 -9.81 11.97
N ASP A 8 -11.09 -8.83 12.41
CA ASP A 8 -12.29 -8.38 11.70
C ASP A 8 -12.03 -7.13 10.83
N GLN A 9 -10.85 -6.54 10.93
CA GLN A 9 -10.43 -5.30 10.25
C GLN A 9 -11.37 -4.11 10.50
N GLN A 10 -11.72 -3.88 11.77
CA GLN A 10 -12.72 -2.87 12.17
C GLN A 10 -12.25 -2.01 13.34
N CYS A 11 -12.64 -0.72 13.30
CA CYS A 11 -12.52 0.16 14.44
C CYS A 11 -13.65 -0.11 15.45
N ILE A 12 -13.28 -0.48 16.67
CA ILE A 12 -14.23 -0.84 17.73
C ILE A 12 -14.03 0.05 18.96
N CYS A 13 -15.04 0.12 19.83
CA CYS A 13 -14.89 0.76 21.12
C CYS A 13 -14.15 -0.16 22.11
N TYR A 14 -13.68 0.39 23.23
CA TYR A 14 -13.02 -0.41 24.25
C TYR A 14 -13.90 -1.54 24.82
N LEU A 15 -15.20 -1.29 25.04
CA LEU A 15 -16.10 -2.32 25.57
C LEU A 15 -16.22 -3.52 24.60
N CYS A 16 -16.38 -3.25 23.31
CA CYS A 16 -16.39 -4.29 22.28
C CYS A 16 -15.09 -5.13 22.30
N SER A 17 -13.94 -4.54 22.61
CA SER A 17 -12.66 -5.27 22.65
C SER A 17 -12.53 -6.28 23.80
N VAL A 18 -13.28 -6.08 24.89
CA VAL A 18 -13.25 -6.97 26.07
C VAL A 18 -14.45 -7.93 26.14
N GLU A 19 -15.48 -7.67 25.34
CA GLU A 19 -16.69 -8.50 25.22
C GLU A 19 -16.70 -9.24 23.86
N GLU A 20 -17.31 -8.64 22.83
CA GLU A 20 -17.56 -9.25 21.52
C GLU A 20 -16.28 -9.71 20.80
N HIS A 21 -15.22 -8.90 20.83
CA HIS A 21 -13.93 -9.20 20.21
C HIS A 21 -12.90 -9.71 21.23
N LYS A 22 -13.36 -10.29 22.34
CA LYS A 22 -12.47 -10.82 23.37
C LYS A 22 -11.62 -11.95 22.80
N GLY A 23 -10.30 -11.81 22.94
CA GLY A 23 -9.32 -12.78 22.45
C GLY A 23 -9.00 -12.64 20.96
N TYR A 24 -9.61 -11.69 20.25
CA TYR A 24 -9.17 -11.33 18.91
C TYR A 24 -7.93 -10.45 18.97
N ASP A 25 -7.18 -10.42 17.87
CA ASP A 25 -6.05 -9.52 17.76
C ASP A 25 -6.59 -8.08 17.72
N THR A 26 -6.33 -7.34 18.79
CA THR A 26 -6.81 -5.98 18.97
C THR A 26 -5.66 -5.07 19.39
N VAL A 27 -5.58 -3.92 18.74
CA VAL A 27 -4.59 -2.87 19.01
C VAL A 27 -5.29 -1.53 19.19
N SER A 28 -4.57 -0.50 19.63
CA SER A 28 -5.15 0.85 19.61
C SER A 28 -5.34 1.31 18.15
N ALA A 29 -6.42 2.03 17.88
CA ALA A 29 -6.67 2.56 16.54
C ALA A 29 -5.62 3.60 16.08
N ALA A 30 -4.81 4.12 17.00
CA ALA A 30 -3.69 4.99 16.67
C ALA A 30 -2.46 4.19 16.21
N ALA A 31 -2.13 3.12 16.93
CA ALA A 31 -1.02 2.23 16.58
C ALA A 31 -1.23 1.58 15.20
N GLU A 32 -2.43 1.04 14.96
CA GLU A 32 -2.78 0.48 13.65
C GLU A 32 -2.59 1.52 12.54
N ARG A 33 -3.12 2.74 12.73
CA ARG A 33 -2.99 3.80 11.72
C ARG A 33 -1.53 4.13 11.39
N THR A 34 -0.66 4.17 12.39
CA THR A 34 0.77 4.43 12.18
C THR A 34 1.42 3.32 11.36
N GLU A 35 1.08 2.06 11.64
CA GLU A 35 1.59 0.91 10.89
C GLU A 35 1.05 0.91 9.45
N SER A 36 -0.26 1.02 9.24
CA SER A 36 -0.85 1.05 7.91
C SER A 36 -0.35 2.22 7.07
N GLN A 37 -0.11 3.39 7.69
CA GLN A 37 0.44 4.56 7.00
C GLN A 37 1.87 4.31 6.51
N ARG A 38 2.72 3.68 7.34
CA ARG A 38 4.09 3.29 6.93
C ARG A 38 4.05 2.31 5.76
N GLU A 39 3.21 1.29 5.81
CA GLU A 39 3.09 0.31 4.74
C GLU A 39 2.61 0.96 3.43
N LEU A 40 1.64 1.88 3.54
CA LEU A 40 1.13 2.63 2.40
C LEU A 40 2.23 3.49 1.75
N GLU A 41 3.06 4.17 2.54
CA GLU A 41 4.18 4.97 2.03
C GLU A 41 5.21 4.13 1.28
N LEU A 42 5.56 2.95 1.81
CA LEU A 42 6.45 2.01 1.13
C LEU A 42 5.84 1.51 -0.18
N SER A 43 4.55 1.18 -0.18
CA SER A 43 3.84 0.76 -1.40
C SER A 43 3.83 1.86 -2.46
N GLN A 44 3.58 3.11 -2.05
CA GLN A 44 3.61 4.27 -2.96
C GLN A 44 4.99 4.46 -3.59
N GLN A 45 6.07 4.37 -2.80
CA GLN A 45 7.44 4.45 -3.32
C GLN A 45 7.73 3.35 -4.34
N GLN A 46 7.33 2.11 -4.07
CA GLN A 46 7.50 0.99 -4.99
C GLN A 46 6.72 1.20 -6.30
N ILE A 47 5.49 1.70 -6.23
CA ILE A 47 4.70 2.01 -7.42
C ILE A 47 5.37 3.11 -8.23
N GLN A 48 5.83 4.19 -7.60
CA GLN A 48 6.54 5.28 -8.29
C GLN A 48 7.81 4.78 -9.00
N GLN A 49 8.61 3.94 -8.35
CA GLN A 49 9.80 3.34 -8.96
C GLN A 49 9.43 2.52 -10.22
N ARG A 50 8.40 1.67 -10.11
CA ARG A 50 7.91 0.86 -11.23
C ARG A 50 7.38 1.70 -12.39
N VAL A 51 6.73 2.83 -12.09
CA VAL A 51 6.26 3.77 -13.12
C VAL A 51 7.46 4.39 -13.85
N GLN A 52 8.45 4.89 -13.10
CA GLN A 52 9.65 5.49 -13.70
C GLN A 52 10.42 4.50 -14.59
N ASP A 53 10.54 3.24 -14.16
CA ASP A 53 11.25 2.24 -14.95
C ASP A 53 10.47 1.89 -16.23
N ARG A 54 9.14 1.77 -16.15
CA ARG A 54 8.29 1.59 -17.34
C ARG A 54 8.36 2.79 -18.29
N GLU A 55 8.42 4.01 -17.78
CA GLU A 55 8.60 5.21 -18.62
C GLU A 55 9.93 5.20 -19.38
N LYS A 56 11.01 4.71 -18.76
CA LYS A 56 12.31 4.52 -19.44
C LYS A 56 12.20 3.45 -20.53
N ASP A 57 11.55 2.33 -20.23
CA ASP A 57 11.35 1.25 -21.20
C ASP A 57 10.57 1.73 -22.42
N VAL A 58 9.48 2.49 -22.22
CA VAL A 58 8.70 3.09 -23.32
C VAL A 58 9.56 4.02 -24.16
N LYS A 59 10.37 4.89 -23.55
CA LYS A 59 11.29 5.77 -24.30
C LYS A 59 12.29 4.99 -25.13
N LEU A 60 12.86 3.91 -24.59
CA LEU A 60 13.79 3.05 -25.32
C LEU A 60 13.12 2.36 -26.51
N LEU A 61 11.90 1.84 -26.32
CA LEU A 61 11.14 1.21 -27.41
C LEU A 61 10.81 2.21 -28.52
N GLN A 62 10.43 3.43 -28.17
CA GLN A 62 10.19 4.51 -29.14
C GLN A 62 11.45 4.84 -29.96
N GLN A 63 12.61 4.93 -29.32
CA GLN A 63 13.88 5.16 -30.03
C GLN A 63 14.22 4.01 -31.00
N LYS A 64 14.06 2.76 -30.56
CA LYS A 64 14.29 1.58 -31.42
C LYS A 64 13.35 1.56 -32.62
N GLN A 65 12.07 1.89 -32.41
CA GLN A 65 11.08 1.96 -33.48
C GLN A 65 11.45 3.04 -34.52
N GLN A 66 11.89 4.22 -34.08
CA GLN A 66 12.35 5.29 -34.96
C GLN A 66 13.58 4.89 -35.79
N GLN A 67 14.54 4.21 -35.16
CA GLN A 67 15.71 3.69 -35.88
C GLN A 67 15.29 2.69 -36.96
N GLN A 68 14.41 1.74 -36.64
CA GLN A 68 13.90 0.77 -37.61
C GLN A 68 13.20 1.45 -38.81
N GLN A 69 12.43 2.50 -38.56
CA GLN A 69 11.77 3.29 -39.63
C GLN A 69 12.75 4.05 -40.53
N HIS A 70 13.96 4.37 -40.05
CA HIS A 70 14.96 5.07 -40.85
C HIS A 70 15.75 4.12 -41.77
N PHE A 71 15.78 2.81 -41.45
CA PHE A 71 16.51 1.80 -42.22
C PHE A 71 15.63 0.93 -43.14
N GLY A 72 14.30 1.12 -43.12
CA GLY A 72 13.35 0.42 -44.01
C GLY A 72 12.78 1.34 -45.07
#